data_AF-A0A963PRB0-F1
#
_entry.id   AF-A0A963PRB0-F1
#
_cell.length_a   1.000
_cell.length_b   1.000
_cell.length_c   1.000
_cell.angle_alpha   90.00
_cell.angle_beta   90.00
_cell.angle_gamma   90.00
#
_symmetry.space_group_name_H-M   'P 1'
#
loop_
_entity.id
_entity.type
_entity.pdbx_description
1 polymer ?
#
loop_
_entity_poly.entity_id
_entity_poly.type
_entity_poly.pdbx_seq_one_letter_code
_entity_poly.pdbx_strand_id
1 'polypeptide(L)' 'RAVDHGELELHYQPKVDFSERRIRGVEALMRWRDPERGLVPPGQFIPLMEEIG' A
#
# COMPACT_ATOMS: atom_id res chain seq x y z
N ARG A 1 0.74 -16.46 4.49
CA ARG A 1 0.77 -16.89 3.07
C ARG A 1 1.13 -15.75 2.13
N ALA A 2 0.33 -14.70 1.95
CA ALA A 2 0.71 -13.57 1.06
C ALA A 2 2.01 -12.84 1.49
N VAL A 3 2.22 -12.65 2.80
CA VAL A 3 3.47 -12.10 3.37
C VAL A 3 4.67 -12.98 3.01
N ASP A 4 4.53 -14.31 3.14
CA ASP A 4 5.59 -15.28 2.90
C ASP A 4 5.97 -15.42 1.42
N HIS A 5 5.05 -15.04 0.53
CA HIS A 5 5.22 -15.12 -0.92
C HIS A 5 5.73 -13.82 -1.55
N GLY A 6 5.96 -12.76 -0.77
CA GLY A 6 6.40 -11.47 -1.29
C GLY A 6 5.35 -10.76 -2.16
N GLU A 7 4.07 -11.08 -1.96
CA GLU A 7 2.94 -10.52 -2.73
C GLU A 7 2.55 -9.12 -2.20
N LEU A 8 3.10 -8.71 -1.05
CA LEU A 8 2.89 -7.39 -0.47
C LEU A 8 4.04 -6.45 -0.83
N GLU A 9 3.69 -5.37 -1.50
CA GLU A 9 4.60 -4.32 -1.95
C GLU A 9 4.34 -3.02 -1.16
N LEU A 10 5.38 -2.25 -0.88
CA LEU A 10 5.24 -0.93 -0.24
C LEU A 10 5.43 0.18 -1.25
N HIS A 11 4.40 0.99 -1.45
CA HIS A 11 4.42 2.17 -2.30
C HIS A 11 4.54 3.44 -1.47
N TYR A 12 5.12 4.49 -2.05
CA TYR A 12 5.26 5.79 -1.38
C TYR A 12 4.54 6.87 -2.18
N GLN A 13 3.57 7.53 -1.55
CA GLN A 13 2.87 8.66 -2.15
C GLN A 13 3.43 9.98 -1.59
N PRO A 14 4.03 10.85 -2.42
CA PRO A 14 4.57 12.12 -1.95
C PRO A 14 3.46 13.10 -1.55
N LYS A 15 3.67 13.78 -0.42
CA LYS A 15 2.86 14.89 0.06
C LYS A 15 3.57 16.19 -0.30
N VAL A 16 3.02 16.90 -1.29
CA VAL A 16 3.61 18.12 -1.86
C VAL A 16 2.99 19.34 -1.22
N ASP A 17 3.83 20.27 -0.78
CA ASP A 17 3.43 21.63 -0.45
C ASP A 17 3.45 22.47 -1.73
N PHE A 18 2.27 22.85 -2.21
CA PHE A 18 2.13 23.63 -3.43
C PHE A 18 2.56 25.09 -3.27
N SER A 19 2.52 25.64 -2.05
CA SER A 19 2.91 27.02 -1.77
C SER A 19 4.43 27.18 -1.83
N GLU A 20 5.17 26.19 -1.30
CA GLU A 20 6.63 26.18 -1.26
C GLU A 20 7.27 25.32 -2.36
N ARG A 21 6.45 24.66 -3.20
CA ARG A 21 6.86 23.75 -4.29
C ARG A 21 7.87 22.69 -3.86
N ARG A 22 7.70 22.13 -2.66
CA ARG A 22 8.56 21.08 -2.12
C ARG A 22 7.79 19.88 -1.62
N ILE A 23 8.43 18.72 -1.62
CA ILE A 23 7.91 17.52 -0.95
C ILE A 23 8.10 17.70 0.55
N ARG A 24 7.03 17.59 1.33
CA ARG A 24 7.07 17.66 2.81
C ARG A 24 7.27 16.30 3.46
N GLY A 25 6.94 15.24 2.74
CA GLY A 25 7.09 13.87 3.19
C GLY A 25 6.43 12.90 2.23
N VAL A 26 6.34 11.64 2.65
CA VAL A 26 5.69 10.57 1.90
C VAL A 26 4.76 9.80 2.82
N GLU A 27 3.70 9.22 2.25
CA GLU A 27 2.87 8.22 2.89
C GLU A 27 3.22 6.85 2.34
N ALA A 28 3.52 5.91 3.25
CA ALA A 28 3.80 4.53 2.91
C ALA A 28 2.49 3.75 2.81
N LEU A 29 2.21 3.16 1.66
CA LEU A 29 0.95 2.53 1.31
C LEU A 29 1.20 1.09 0.90
N MET A 30 0.61 0.14 1.63
CA MET A 30 0.66 -1.28 1.28
C MET A 30 -0.11 -1.51 -0.03
N ARG A 31 0.43 -2.37 -0.88
CA ARG A 31 -0.20 -2.91 -2.09
C ARG A 31 -0.10 -4.41 -2.05
N TRP A 32 -1.15 -5.08 -2.48
CA TRP A 32 -1.14 -6.53 -2.62
C TRP A 32 -1.27 -6.86 -4.10
N ARG A 33 -0.25 -7.53 -4.64
CA ARG A 33 -0.26 -8.11 -5.97
C ARG A 33 -0.51 -9.61 -5.84
N ASP A 34 -1.78 -9.97 -5.94
CA ASP A 34 -2.18 -11.37 -5.98
C ASP A 34 -1.86 -11.94 -7.37
N PRO A 35 -1.22 -13.12 -7.47
CA PRO A 35 -0.78 -13.69 -8.74
C PRO A 35 -1.94 -14.07 -9.67
N GLU A 36 -3.15 -14.33 -9.14
CA GLU A 36 -4.33 -14.70 -9.92
C GLU A 36 -5.22 -13.50 -10.22
N ARG A 37 -5.34 -12.56 -9.26
CA ARG A 37 -6.27 -11.42 -9.30
C ARG A 37 -5.61 -10.11 -9.72
N GLY A 38 -4.29 -10.07 -9.76
CA GLY A 38 -3.53 -8.85 -10.02
C GLY A 38 -3.51 -7.90 -8.82
N LEU A 39 -3.56 -6.59 -9.06
CA LEU A 39 -3.51 -5.60 -8.00
C LEU A 39 -4.84 -5.58 -7.21
N VAL A 40 -4.79 -5.97 -5.95
CA VAL A 40 -5.95 -5.98 -5.06
C VAL A 40 -6.13 -4.60 -4.41
N PRO A 41 -7.35 -4.01 -4.45
CA PRO A 41 -7.61 -2.72 -3.82
C PRO A 41 -7.42 -2.76 -2.29
N PRO A 42 -6.86 -1.70 -1.67
CA PRO A 42 -6.64 -1.62 -0.22
C PRO A 42 -7.89 -1.92 0.62
N GLY A 43 -9.05 -1.38 0.24
CA GLY A 43 -10.30 -1.59 0.98
C GLY A 43 -10.79 -3.04 1.03
N GLN A 44 -10.27 -3.91 0.15
CA GLN A 44 -10.65 -5.32 0.11
C GLN A 44 -9.77 -6.20 1.03
N PHE A 45 -8.52 -5.78 1.30
CA PHE A 45 -7.57 -6.60 2.06
C PHE A 45 -7.20 -6.02 3.42
N ILE A 46 -7.35 -4.71 3.64
CA ILE A 46 -7.05 -4.10 4.94
C ILE A 46 -7.95 -4.69 6.04
N PRO A 47 -9.29 -4.81 5.87
CA PRO A 47 -10.13 -5.40 6.91
C PRO A 47 -9.77 -6.85 7.21
N LEU A 48 -9.41 -7.61 6.15
CA LEU A 48 -8.95 -8.98 6.31
C LEU A 48 -7.67 -9.01 7.15
N MET A 49 -6.68 -8.16 6.87
CA MET A 49 -5.44 -8.08 7.65
C MET A 49 -5.66 -7.66 9.11
N GLU A 50 -6.62 -6.78 9.38
CA GLU A 50 -6.97 -6.37 10.75
C GLU A 50 -7.59 -7.53 11.56
N GLU A 51 -8.31 -8.45 10.92
CA GLU A 51 -8.93 -9.62 11.56
C GLU A 51 -7.91 -10.73 11.90
N ILE A 52 -6.83 -10.86 11.12
CA ILE A 52 -5.77 -11.87 11.31
C ILE A 52 -4.66 -11.42 12.29
N GLY A 53 -4.82 -10.26 12.94
CA GLY A 53 -3.85 -9.66 13.86
C GLY A 53 -3.39 -10.57 14.99
#